data_AF-A0A9R0ZHP4-F1
#
_entry.id   AF-A0A9R0ZHP4-F1
#
_cell.length_a   1.000
_cell.length_b   1.000
_cell.length_c   1.000
_cell.angle_alpha   90.00
_cell.angle_beta   90.00
_cell.angle_gamma   90.00
#
_symmetry.space_group_name_H-M   'P 1'
#
loop_
_entity.id
_entity.type
_entity.pdbx_description
1 polymer ?
#
loop_
_entity_poly.entity_id
_entity_poly.type
_entity_poly.pdbx_seq_one_letter_code
_entity_poly.pdbx_strand_id
1 'polypeptide(L)'
;MLPRNSSPTNTRIRFQDEVMNIPLAGIEAILCSNDLQVASEDAVYDFVIKWVRAQYPRTEERREILGTRLLPLVRFSHMTCRKLRKVLACSDLDHEQASKSVTDALLYKADAPHRQRALAADVLTCRKYTERAYKYRPLKVVEFDQPYPQCIAYLDLKREECSRLFPSGRIYSQAFHLAGQGFFLSAHCNMDQQSAFHCFGLFLGMQEKGSTSVTVDYEFAARTRPSGDFVSKYKGYYTFTGGKAVGYRNLFAIPWPSFMADDSLFFIDGVLHLRAELTIKQS
;
A
#
# COMPACT_ATOMS: atom_id res chain seq x y z
N MET A 1 -4.49 18.63 -40.22
CA MET A 1 -5.59 18.15 -39.35
C MET A 1 -5.06 17.00 -38.52
N LEU A 2 -4.57 17.28 -37.31
CA LEU A 2 -4.21 16.26 -36.32
C LEU A 2 -5.43 16.05 -35.41
N PRO A 3 -5.76 14.80 -35.03
CA PRO A 3 -6.94 14.55 -34.20
C PRO A 3 -6.72 15.10 -32.79
N ARG A 4 -7.77 15.73 -32.25
CA ARG A 4 -7.82 16.24 -30.87
C ARG A 4 -7.61 15.07 -29.90
N ASN A 5 -6.55 15.15 -29.11
CA ASN A 5 -6.36 14.31 -27.93
C ASN A 5 -7.57 14.44 -27.01
N SER A 6 -8.28 13.32 -26.79
CA SER A 6 -9.25 13.17 -25.72
C SER A 6 -8.56 13.39 -24.37
N SER A 7 -9.10 14.27 -23.53
CA SER A 7 -8.52 14.53 -22.20
C SER A 7 -8.58 13.26 -21.34
N PRO A 8 -7.53 12.96 -20.53
CA PRO A 8 -7.52 11.79 -19.64
C PRO A 8 -8.63 11.83 -18.57
N THR A 9 -9.19 13.01 -18.29
CA THR A 9 -10.34 13.20 -17.41
C THR A 9 -11.65 12.67 -17.99
N ASN A 10 -11.91 12.84 -19.29
CA ASN A 10 -13.16 12.40 -19.92
C ASN A 10 -13.22 10.87 -20.02
N THR A 11 -12.08 10.23 -20.31
CA THR A 11 -11.94 8.78 -20.37
C THR A 11 -12.13 8.12 -18.99
N ARG A 12 -11.55 8.70 -17.93
CA ARG A 12 -11.65 8.17 -16.56
C ARG A 12 -13.08 8.24 -15.99
N ILE A 13 -13.83 9.28 -16.34
CA ILE A 13 -15.23 9.44 -15.91
C ILE A 13 -16.12 8.41 -16.62
N ARG A 14 -15.97 8.25 -17.95
CA ARG A 14 -16.72 7.24 -18.71
C ARG A 14 -16.52 5.82 -18.20
N PHE A 15 -15.28 5.42 -17.92
CA PHE A 15 -15.00 4.10 -17.35
C PHE A 15 -15.59 3.92 -15.95
N GLN A 16 -15.63 4.97 -15.13
CA GLN A 16 -16.30 4.88 -13.83
C GLN A 16 -17.80 4.69 -13.98
N ASP A 17 -18.45 5.42 -14.87
CA ASP A 17 -19.89 5.31 -15.10
C ASP A 17 -20.27 3.94 -15.68
N GLU A 18 -19.46 3.40 -16.61
CA GLU A 18 -19.65 2.06 -17.17
C GLU A 18 -19.53 0.97 -16.09
N VAL A 19 -18.51 1.02 -15.25
CA VAL A 19 -18.30 0.04 -14.17
C VAL A 19 -19.42 0.10 -13.13
N MET A 20 -19.94 1.30 -12.87
CA MET A 20 -21.06 1.47 -11.94
C MET A 20 -22.36 0.83 -12.44
N ASN A 21 -22.50 0.57 -13.75
CA ASN A 21 -23.67 -0.07 -14.37
C ASN A 21 -23.53 -1.58 -14.56
N ILE A 22 -22.40 -2.19 -14.19
CA ILE A 22 -22.21 -3.64 -14.29
C ILE A 22 -23.17 -4.35 -13.32
N PRO A 23 -23.87 -5.42 -13.74
CA PRO A 23 -24.76 -6.18 -12.86
C PRO A 23 -23.98 -6.93 -11.78
N LEU A 24 -24.66 -7.31 -10.70
CA LEU A 24 -24.07 -7.98 -9.53
C LEU A 24 -23.15 -9.16 -9.89
N ALA A 25 -23.60 -10.07 -10.75
CA ALA A 25 -22.79 -11.22 -11.18
C ALA A 25 -21.47 -10.82 -11.86
N GLY A 26 -21.49 -9.71 -12.62
CA GLY A 26 -20.28 -9.17 -13.23
C GLY A 26 -19.32 -8.59 -12.19
N ILE A 27 -19.83 -7.85 -11.20
CA ILE A 27 -19.01 -7.34 -10.10
C ILE A 27 -18.40 -8.48 -9.28
N GLU A 28 -19.18 -9.51 -8.97
CA GLU A 28 -18.66 -10.69 -8.26
C GLU A 28 -17.53 -11.36 -9.03
N ALA A 29 -17.72 -11.59 -10.34
CA ALA A 29 -16.69 -12.18 -11.20
C ALA A 29 -15.40 -11.34 -11.20
N ILE A 30 -15.52 -10.01 -11.29
CA ILE A 30 -14.38 -9.08 -11.22
C ILE A 30 -13.67 -9.21 -9.86
N LEU A 31 -14.42 -9.17 -8.76
CA LEU A 31 -13.88 -9.29 -7.40
C LEU A 31 -13.36 -10.71 -7.09
N CYS A 32 -13.71 -11.73 -7.87
CA CYS A 32 -13.11 -13.06 -7.79
C CYS A 32 -11.65 -13.11 -8.27
N SER A 33 -11.24 -12.24 -9.18
CA SER A 33 -9.93 -12.35 -9.81
C SER A 33 -8.76 -11.90 -8.91
N ASN A 34 -7.69 -12.71 -8.85
CA ASN A 34 -6.41 -12.33 -8.23
C ASN A 34 -5.65 -11.30 -9.08
N ASP A 35 -5.82 -11.34 -10.39
CA ASP A 35 -5.08 -10.50 -11.34
C ASP A 35 -5.72 -9.12 -11.54
N LEU A 36 -6.78 -8.82 -10.79
CA LEU A 36 -7.45 -7.54 -10.83
C LEU A 36 -6.49 -6.41 -10.41
N GLN A 37 -6.15 -5.57 -11.38
CA GLN A 37 -5.28 -4.42 -11.20
C GLN A 37 -6.03 -3.31 -10.46
N VAL A 38 -5.74 -3.13 -9.18
CA VAL A 38 -6.36 -2.09 -8.35
C VAL A 38 -5.32 -1.27 -7.61
N ALA A 39 -5.71 -0.07 -7.18
CA ALA A 39 -4.82 0.78 -6.38
C ALA A 39 -4.42 0.09 -5.06
N SER A 40 -5.39 -0.44 -4.33
CA SER A 40 -5.26 -1.15 -3.06
C SER A 40 -6.58 -1.85 -2.74
N GLU A 41 -6.59 -2.77 -1.76
CA GLU A 41 -7.84 -3.37 -1.30
C GLU A 41 -8.76 -2.34 -0.62
N ASP A 42 -8.21 -1.29 -0.01
CA ASP A 42 -8.99 -0.15 0.49
C ASP A 42 -9.85 0.49 -0.61
N ALA A 43 -9.32 0.59 -1.84
CA ALA A 43 -10.04 1.13 -2.98
C ALA A 43 -11.12 0.16 -3.49
N VAL A 44 -10.88 -1.15 -3.38
CA VAL A 44 -11.88 -2.18 -3.68
C VAL A 44 -13.07 -2.06 -2.73
N TYR A 45 -12.81 -1.94 -1.42
CA TYR A 45 -13.88 -1.74 -0.44
C TYR A 45 -14.67 -0.45 -0.71
N ASP A 46 -13.99 0.68 -0.95
CA ASP A 46 -14.66 1.94 -1.25
C ASP A 46 -15.52 1.85 -2.51
N PHE A 47 -15.03 1.14 -3.54
CA PHE A 47 -15.79 0.86 -4.74
C PHE A 47 -17.03 0.01 -4.45
N VAL A 48 -16.89 -1.09 -3.71
CA VAL A 48 -18.01 -1.99 -3.34
C VAL A 48 -19.10 -1.22 -2.60
N ILE A 49 -18.74 -0.41 -1.60
CA ILE A 49 -19.71 0.42 -0.85
C ILE A 49 -20.39 1.44 -1.76
N LYS A 50 -19.63 2.11 -2.65
CA LYS A 50 -20.21 3.06 -3.60
C LYS A 50 -21.17 2.37 -4.57
N TRP A 51 -20.77 1.24 -5.13
CA TRP A 51 -21.53 0.46 -6.11
C TRP A 51 -22.84 -0.05 -5.50
N VAL A 52 -22.78 -0.68 -4.32
CA VAL A 52 -23.98 -1.28 -3.70
C VAL A 52 -25.00 -0.20 -3.28
N ARG A 53 -24.54 0.98 -2.84
CA ARG A 53 -25.42 2.12 -2.54
C ARG A 53 -26.12 2.68 -3.78
N ALA A 54 -25.47 2.64 -4.93
CA ALA A 54 -26.05 3.09 -6.19
C ALA A 54 -27.06 2.09 -6.75
N GLN A 55 -26.77 0.79 -6.65
CA GLN A 55 -27.62 -0.27 -7.21
C GLN A 55 -28.78 -0.67 -6.31
N TYR A 56 -28.62 -0.54 -4.98
CA TYR A 56 -29.62 -0.94 -4.00
C TYR A 56 -29.96 0.23 -3.05
N PRO A 57 -30.94 1.08 -3.42
CA PRO A 57 -31.35 2.21 -2.59
C PRO A 57 -31.97 1.79 -1.25
N ARG A 58 -32.64 0.61 -1.23
CA ARG A 58 -33.29 0.05 -0.04
C ARG A 58 -32.25 -0.53 0.91
N THR A 59 -32.28 -0.10 2.17
CA THR A 59 -31.28 -0.47 3.18
C THR A 59 -31.22 -1.97 3.47
N GLU A 60 -32.36 -2.65 3.56
CA GLU A 60 -32.42 -4.09 3.86
C GLU A 60 -31.77 -4.92 2.75
N GLU A 61 -32.21 -4.73 1.50
CA GLU A 61 -31.65 -5.39 0.32
C GLU A 61 -30.16 -5.07 0.15
N ARG A 62 -29.77 -3.81 0.38
CA ARG A 62 -28.36 -3.40 0.35
C ARG A 62 -27.52 -4.15 1.37
N ARG A 63 -28.00 -4.29 2.61
CA ARG A 63 -27.31 -5.01 3.69
C ARG A 63 -27.16 -6.49 3.36
N GLU A 64 -28.22 -7.10 2.84
CA GLU A 64 -28.22 -8.51 2.44
C GLU A 64 -27.19 -8.77 1.33
N ILE A 65 -27.25 -8.03 0.22
CA ILE A 65 -26.33 -8.19 -0.92
C ILE A 65 -24.88 -7.88 -0.52
N LEU A 66 -24.67 -6.80 0.24
CA LEU A 66 -23.35 -6.42 0.71
C LEU A 66 -22.76 -7.51 1.60
N GLY A 67 -23.49 -7.95 2.63
CA GLY A 67 -23.00 -8.90 3.62
C GLY A 67 -22.77 -10.31 3.08
N THR A 68 -23.71 -10.82 2.27
CA THR A 68 -23.68 -12.24 1.84
C THR A 68 -22.87 -12.46 0.57
N ARG A 69 -22.85 -11.49 -0.35
CA ARG A 69 -22.29 -11.68 -1.71
C ARG A 69 -21.02 -10.90 -1.96
N LEU A 70 -20.95 -9.63 -1.53
CA LEU A 70 -19.84 -8.74 -1.90
C LEU A 70 -18.71 -8.72 -0.87
N LEU A 71 -19.02 -8.60 0.44
CA LEU A 71 -18.01 -8.56 1.49
C LEU A 71 -17.10 -9.79 1.52
N PRO A 72 -17.58 -11.04 1.32
CA PRO A 72 -16.70 -12.20 1.28
C PRO A 72 -15.64 -12.15 0.17
N LEU A 73 -15.82 -11.29 -0.83
CA LEU A 73 -14.90 -11.09 -1.95
C LEU A 73 -13.86 -9.99 -1.67
N VAL A 74 -14.05 -9.20 -0.61
CA VAL A 74 -13.09 -8.18 -0.16
C VAL A 74 -12.04 -8.82 0.74
N ARG A 75 -10.76 -8.57 0.45
CA ARG A 75 -9.64 -9.18 1.17
C ARG A 75 -9.22 -8.33 2.35
N PHE A 76 -10.04 -8.33 3.42
CA PHE A 76 -9.82 -7.48 4.61
C PHE A 76 -8.39 -7.57 5.20
N SER A 77 -7.74 -8.73 5.09
CA SER A 77 -6.33 -8.92 5.48
C SER A 77 -5.33 -8.01 4.76
N HIS A 78 -5.68 -7.48 3.59
CA HIS A 78 -4.87 -6.58 2.76
C HIS A 78 -5.30 -5.12 2.82
N MET A 79 -6.33 -4.80 3.61
CA MET A 79 -6.75 -3.43 3.88
C MET A 79 -5.88 -2.79 4.96
N THR A 80 -5.84 -1.46 4.99
CA THR A 80 -5.13 -0.71 6.05
C THR A 80 -5.90 -0.78 7.37
N CYS A 81 -5.21 -0.74 8.52
CA CYS A 81 -5.87 -0.71 9.83
C CYS A 81 -6.80 0.52 9.96
N ARG A 82 -6.42 1.66 9.35
CA ARG A 82 -7.29 2.84 9.27
C ARG A 82 -8.59 2.54 8.53
N LYS A 83 -8.54 1.80 7.43
CA LYS A 83 -9.76 1.43 6.69
C LYS A 83 -10.58 0.38 7.43
N LEU A 84 -9.95 -0.62 8.05
CA LEU A 84 -10.64 -1.60 8.90
C LEU A 84 -11.44 -0.94 10.03
N ARG A 85 -10.90 0.12 10.67
CA ARG A 85 -11.66 0.93 11.64
C ARG A 85 -12.91 1.58 11.03
N LYS A 86 -12.86 1.99 9.75
CA LYS A 86 -14.03 2.54 9.03
C LYS A 86 -15.06 1.47 8.67
N VAL A 87 -14.63 0.21 8.48
CA VAL A 87 -15.55 -0.91 8.26
C VAL A 87 -16.46 -1.08 9.48
N LEU A 88 -15.89 -1.04 10.69
CA LEU A 88 -16.65 -1.14 11.95
C LEU A 88 -17.68 -0.01 12.12
N ALA A 89 -17.40 1.17 11.58
CA ALA A 89 -18.30 2.33 11.65
C ALA A 89 -19.30 2.40 10.47
N CYS A 90 -19.37 1.39 9.60
CA CYS A 90 -20.20 1.44 8.40
C CYS A 90 -21.66 1.08 8.73
N SER A 91 -22.59 2.04 8.53
CA SER A 91 -24.03 1.86 8.80
C SER A 91 -24.75 0.85 7.89
N ASP A 92 -24.12 0.51 6.76
CA ASP A 92 -24.64 -0.47 5.79
C ASP A 92 -24.21 -1.90 6.11
N LEU A 93 -23.43 -2.09 7.18
CA LEU A 93 -22.98 -3.41 7.63
C LEU A 93 -23.67 -3.78 8.93
N ASP A 94 -23.98 -5.06 9.04
CA ASP A 94 -24.25 -5.66 10.34
C ASP A 94 -22.98 -5.61 11.21
N HIS A 95 -23.17 -5.24 12.48
CA HIS A 95 -22.05 -5.00 13.40
C HIS A 95 -21.29 -6.30 13.69
N GLU A 96 -21.98 -7.44 13.82
CA GLU A 96 -21.36 -8.72 14.10
C GLU A 96 -20.53 -9.18 12.89
N GLN A 97 -21.07 -9.06 11.68
CA GLN A 97 -20.36 -9.41 10.45
C GLN A 97 -19.13 -8.52 10.21
N ALA A 98 -19.26 -7.21 10.44
CA ALA A 98 -18.15 -6.26 10.33
C ALA A 98 -17.06 -6.59 11.36
N SER A 99 -17.44 -6.82 12.62
CA SER A 99 -16.53 -7.17 13.71
C SER A 99 -15.76 -8.46 13.42
N LYS A 100 -16.46 -9.51 12.97
CA LYS A 100 -15.85 -10.78 12.59
C LYS A 100 -14.82 -10.61 11.48
N SER A 101 -15.20 -9.93 10.39
CA SER A 101 -14.33 -9.74 9.22
C SER A 101 -13.07 -8.92 9.57
N VAL A 102 -13.22 -7.90 10.41
CA VAL A 102 -12.10 -7.08 10.90
C VAL A 102 -11.21 -7.88 11.86
N THR A 103 -11.78 -8.67 12.75
CA THR A 103 -11.03 -9.49 13.71
C THR A 103 -10.19 -10.54 13.00
N ASP A 104 -10.78 -11.29 12.05
CA ASP A 104 -10.08 -12.27 11.24
C ASP A 104 -8.91 -11.63 10.47
N ALA A 105 -9.11 -10.43 9.93
CA ALA A 105 -8.07 -9.69 9.23
C ALA A 105 -6.93 -9.25 10.15
N LEU A 106 -7.24 -8.79 11.36
CA LEU A 106 -6.24 -8.37 12.34
C LEU A 106 -5.44 -9.57 12.87
N LEU A 107 -6.11 -10.69 13.15
CA LEU A 107 -5.45 -11.94 13.55
C LEU A 107 -4.49 -12.43 12.46
N TYR A 108 -4.92 -12.45 11.20
CA TYR A 108 -4.05 -12.81 10.09
C TYR A 108 -2.83 -11.88 10.01
N LYS A 109 -3.00 -10.57 10.14
CA LYS A 109 -1.89 -9.59 10.09
C LYS A 109 -0.91 -9.76 11.24
N ALA A 110 -1.39 -10.16 12.43
CA ALA A 110 -0.57 -10.41 13.61
C ALA A 110 0.12 -11.78 13.60
N ASP A 111 -0.36 -12.72 12.80
CA ASP A 111 0.17 -14.08 12.73
C ASP A 111 1.61 -14.15 12.19
N ALA A 112 2.32 -15.20 12.59
CA ALA A 112 3.68 -15.45 12.12
C ALA A 112 3.71 -15.73 10.59
N PRO A 113 4.78 -15.37 9.87
CA PRO A 113 4.82 -15.51 8.41
C PRO A 113 4.56 -16.93 7.87
N HIS A 114 4.89 -17.98 8.63
CA HIS A 114 4.61 -19.36 8.22
C HIS A 114 3.12 -19.71 8.33
N ARG A 115 2.40 -19.16 9.30
CA ARG A 115 0.93 -19.33 9.44
C ARG A 115 0.18 -18.56 8.38
N GLN A 116 0.60 -17.32 8.11
CA GLN A 116 0.08 -16.54 6.98
C GLN A 116 0.22 -17.30 5.66
N ARG A 117 1.39 -17.92 5.42
CA ARG A 117 1.63 -18.77 4.25
C ARG A 117 0.73 -20.01 4.21
N ALA A 118 0.52 -20.68 5.35
CA ALA A 118 -0.37 -21.84 5.41
C ALA A 118 -1.82 -21.47 5.08
N LEU A 119 -2.33 -20.38 5.65
CA LEU A 119 -3.68 -19.85 5.37
C LEU A 119 -3.82 -19.39 3.92
N ALA A 120 -2.79 -18.79 3.33
CA ALA A 120 -2.80 -18.39 1.93
C ALA A 120 -2.73 -19.59 0.96
N ALA A 121 -2.20 -20.74 1.39
CA ALA A 121 -2.10 -21.96 0.59
C ALA A 121 -3.33 -22.87 0.71
N ASP A 122 -4.16 -22.68 1.73
CA ASP A 122 -5.37 -23.46 1.98
C ASP A 122 -6.44 -23.20 0.90
N VAL A 123 -6.93 -24.25 0.24
CA VAL A 123 -7.83 -24.14 -0.93
C VAL A 123 -9.15 -23.44 -0.60
N LEU A 124 -9.64 -23.54 0.65
CA LEU A 124 -10.92 -22.97 1.06
C LEU A 124 -10.80 -21.49 1.44
N THR A 125 -9.63 -21.07 1.91
CA THR A 125 -9.41 -19.73 2.48
C THR A 125 -8.40 -18.88 1.71
N CYS A 126 -7.63 -19.45 0.78
CA CYS A 126 -6.56 -18.80 0.03
C CYS A 126 -7.00 -17.48 -0.58
N ARG A 127 -8.23 -17.41 -1.09
CA ARG A 127 -8.78 -16.23 -1.73
C ARG A 127 -8.87 -15.01 -0.81
N LYS A 128 -9.13 -15.23 0.49
CA LYS A 128 -9.20 -14.16 1.49
C LYS A 128 -7.83 -13.56 1.77
N TYR A 129 -6.77 -14.37 1.65
CA TYR A 129 -5.42 -14.05 2.11
C TYR A 129 -4.41 -13.82 1.00
N THR A 130 -4.72 -14.17 -0.25
CA THR A 130 -3.86 -13.93 -1.41
C THR A 130 -3.89 -12.45 -1.79
N GLU A 131 -2.75 -11.84 -2.12
CA GLU A 131 -2.72 -10.46 -2.62
C GLU A 131 -3.34 -10.36 -4.03
N ARG A 132 -4.01 -9.25 -4.33
CA ARG A 132 -4.31 -8.90 -5.74
C ARG A 132 -3.10 -8.25 -6.39
N ALA A 133 -3.19 -8.00 -7.68
CA ALA A 133 -2.25 -7.14 -8.38
C ALA A 133 -2.42 -5.66 -7.97
N TYR A 134 -1.87 -5.31 -6.79
CA TYR A 134 -1.93 -3.95 -6.25
C TYR A 134 -0.92 -3.02 -6.92
N LYS A 135 -1.37 -1.83 -7.31
CA LYS A 135 -0.50 -0.74 -7.76
C LYS A 135 0.38 -0.22 -6.62
N TYR A 136 -0.17 -0.14 -5.40
CA TYR A 136 0.52 0.36 -4.23
C TYR A 136 0.87 -0.79 -3.28
N ARG A 137 2.16 -0.97 -2.96
CA ARG A 137 2.64 -2.07 -2.11
C ARG A 137 2.15 -1.90 -0.66
N PRO A 138 1.55 -2.94 -0.04
CA PRO A 138 1.20 -2.91 1.37
C PRO A 138 2.40 -2.62 2.28
N LEU A 139 2.14 -1.99 3.42
CA LEU A 139 3.12 -1.73 4.47
C LEU A 139 2.71 -2.42 5.76
N LYS A 140 3.69 -2.81 6.58
CA LYS A 140 3.47 -3.05 8.00
C LYS A 140 3.83 -1.76 8.73
N VAL A 141 2.89 -1.20 9.49
CA VAL A 141 3.05 0.10 10.12
C VAL A 141 2.80 -0.03 11.61
N VAL A 142 3.70 0.54 12.41
CA VAL A 142 3.54 0.69 13.86
C VAL A 142 3.47 2.19 14.15
N GLU A 143 2.40 2.61 14.81
CA GLU A 143 2.14 4.00 15.18
C GLU A 143 2.26 4.13 16.70
N PHE A 144 2.96 5.16 17.17
CA PHE A 144 3.10 5.51 18.58
C PHE A 144 2.60 6.93 18.79
N ASP A 145 1.73 7.13 19.77
CA ASP A 145 1.22 8.46 20.14
C ASP A 145 2.09 9.14 21.21
N GLN A 146 2.80 8.34 22.04
CA GLN A 146 3.67 8.80 23.13
C GLN A 146 5.04 8.11 23.06
N PRO A 147 6.13 8.77 23.51
CA PRO A 147 6.19 10.11 24.14
C PRO A 147 5.99 11.27 23.14
N TYR A 148 6.07 10.99 21.86
CA TYR A 148 5.73 11.90 20.77
C TYR A 148 5.15 11.09 19.61
N PRO A 149 4.39 11.72 18.69
CA PRO A 149 3.92 11.03 17.51
C PRO A 149 5.08 10.50 16.68
N GLN A 150 5.12 9.17 16.54
CA GLN A 150 6.12 8.44 15.77
C GLN A 150 5.44 7.35 14.94
N CYS A 151 5.98 7.09 13.76
CA CYS A 151 5.48 6.06 12.87
C CYS A 151 6.64 5.28 12.27
N ILE A 152 6.60 3.95 12.35
CA ILE A 152 7.58 3.05 11.75
C ILE A 152 6.89 2.23 10.67
N ALA A 153 7.27 2.46 9.42
CA ALA A 153 6.79 1.73 8.25
C ALA A 153 7.85 0.74 7.76
N TYR A 154 7.45 -0.52 7.62
CA TYR A 154 8.24 -1.59 7.03
C TYR A 154 7.73 -1.90 5.63
N LEU A 155 8.66 -1.90 4.67
CA LEU A 155 8.40 -2.19 3.26
C LEU A 155 9.31 -3.34 2.81
N ASP A 156 8.66 -4.43 2.40
CA ASP A 156 9.35 -5.58 1.82
C ASP A 156 9.18 -5.56 0.30
N LEU A 157 10.29 -5.66 -0.42
CA LEU A 157 10.32 -5.75 -1.89
C LEU A 157 11.04 -7.02 -2.31
N LYS A 158 10.38 -7.87 -3.10
CA LYS A 158 11.05 -9.07 -3.65
C LYS A 158 12.09 -8.64 -4.70
N ARG A 159 13.12 -9.46 -4.89
CA ARG A 159 14.16 -9.21 -5.90
C ARG A 159 13.57 -9.04 -7.30
N GLU A 160 12.54 -9.81 -7.65
CA GLU A 160 11.84 -9.71 -8.94
C GLU A 160 11.02 -8.42 -9.05
N GLU A 161 10.56 -7.86 -7.93
CA GLU A 161 9.90 -6.55 -7.92
C GLU A 161 10.92 -5.44 -8.11
N CYS A 162 12.06 -5.53 -7.43
CA CYS A 162 13.18 -4.61 -7.58
C CYS A 162 13.73 -4.60 -9.00
N SER A 163 13.88 -5.75 -9.67
CA SER A 163 14.42 -5.81 -11.04
C SER A 163 13.61 -5.00 -12.04
N ARG A 164 12.28 -4.92 -11.86
CA ARG A 164 11.36 -4.11 -12.70
C ARG A 164 11.52 -2.60 -12.52
N LEU A 165 12.28 -2.15 -11.51
CA LEU A 165 12.61 -0.73 -11.35
C LEU A 165 13.65 -0.26 -12.38
N PHE A 166 14.48 -1.13 -12.94
CA PHE A 166 15.51 -0.68 -13.87
C PHE A 166 14.91 -0.26 -15.23
N PRO A 167 15.38 0.82 -15.89
CA PRO A 167 16.39 1.79 -15.42
C PRO A 167 15.82 2.99 -14.65
N SER A 168 14.49 3.20 -14.68
CA SER A 168 13.83 4.42 -14.18
C SER A 168 12.43 4.18 -13.58
N GLY A 169 12.07 2.92 -13.37
CA GLY A 169 10.83 2.47 -12.74
C GLY A 169 10.73 2.86 -11.27
N ARG A 170 9.49 2.80 -10.77
CA ARG A 170 9.12 3.21 -9.42
C ARG A 170 8.10 2.26 -8.82
N ILE A 171 8.29 1.94 -7.54
CA ILE A 171 7.32 1.26 -6.71
C ILE A 171 6.87 2.23 -5.64
N TYR A 172 5.56 2.31 -5.44
CA TYR A 172 4.93 3.17 -4.44
C TYR A 172 4.30 2.30 -3.37
N SER A 173 4.44 2.69 -2.11
CA SER A 173 3.71 2.05 -1.02
C SER A 173 2.28 2.55 -0.94
N GLN A 174 1.44 1.82 -0.21
CA GLN A 174 0.19 2.38 0.33
C GLN A 174 0.51 3.54 1.27
N ALA A 175 -0.47 4.43 1.45
CA ALA A 175 -0.32 5.55 2.37
C ALA A 175 -0.40 5.08 3.83
N PHE A 176 0.50 5.60 4.66
CA PHE A 176 0.50 5.45 6.12
C PHE A 176 0.40 6.83 6.76
N HIS A 177 0.16 6.92 8.07
CA HIS A 177 -0.17 8.21 8.69
C HIS A 177 0.70 8.51 9.90
N LEU A 178 0.96 9.80 10.10
CA LEU A 178 1.63 10.36 11.27
C LEU A 178 0.92 11.67 11.63
N ALA A 179 0.40 11.78 12.86
CA ALA A 179 -0.48 12.87 13.32
C ALA A 179 -1.55 13.30 12.29
N GLY A 180 -2.24 12.32 11.72
CA GLY A 180 -3.31 12.55 10.75
C GLY A 180 -2.85 12.90 9.33
N GLN A 181 -1.56 13.21 9.12
CA GLN A 181 -0.98 13.48 7.82
C GLN A 181 -0.63 12.18 7.11
N GLY A 182 -0.96 12.08 5.81
CA GLY A 182 -0.72 10.89 5.00
C GLY A 182 0.66 10.94 4.34
N PHE A 183 1.44 9.88 4.49
CA PHE A 183 2.75 9.70 3.88
C PHE A 183 2.79 8.43 3.04
N PHE A 184 3.76 8.34 2.12
CA PHE A 184 4.03 7.12 1.36
C PHE A 184 5.52 7.00 1.05
N LEU A 185 6.00 5.77 0.89
CA LEU A 185 7.34 5.48 0.42
C LEU A 185 7.35 5.27 -1.09
N SER A 186 8.47 5.63 -1.71
CA SER A 186 8.68 5.43 -3.13
C SER A 186 10.10 4.92 -3.38
N ALA A 187 10.21 3.68 -3.86
CA ALA A 187 11.46 3.03 -4.21
C ALA A 187 11.72 3.16 -5.72
N HIS A 188 12.89 3.66 -6.10
CA HIS A 188 13.21 4.05 -7.48
C HIS A 188 14.52 3.40 -7.91
N CYS A 189 14.66 3.11 -9.20
CA CYS A 189 15.97 3.10 -9.84
C CYS A 189 16.25 4.52 -10.36
N ASN A 190 17.31 5.16 -9.86
CA ASN A 190 17.71 6.49 -10.27
C ASN A 190 19.03 6.42 -11.02
N MET A 191 19.18 7.22 -12.08
CA MET A 191 20.51 7.54 -12.59
C MET A 191 21.10 8.66 -11.72
N ASP A 192 22.25 8.42 -11.11
CA ASP A 192 23.00 9.50 -10.47
C ASP A 192 23.72 10.33 -11.54
N GLN A 193 23.43 11.63 -11.60
CA GLN A 193 23.99 12.52 -12.63
C GLN A 193 25.48 12.77 -12.42
N GLN A 194 25.98 12.63 -11.19
CA GLN A 194 27.40 12.85 -10.88
C GLN A 194 28.25 11.62 -11.16
N SER A 195 27.79 10.44 -10.74
CA SER A 195 28.54 9.19 -10.89
C SER A 195 28.19 8.37 -12.14
N ALA A 196 27.22 8.82 -12.93
CA ALA A 196 26.78 8.23 -14.20
C ALA A 196 26.35 6.76 -14.13
N PHE A 197 25.96 6.25 -12.95
CA PHE A 197 25.43 4.91 -12.78
C PHE A 197 24.01 4.91 -12.20
N HIS A 198 23.27 3.83 -12.48
CA HIS A 198 21.98 3.58 -11.88
C HIS A 198 22.15 3.09 -10.44
N CYS A 199 21.30 3.53 -9.52
CA CYS A 199 21.33 3.17 -8.11
C CYS A 199 19.92 3.08 -7.52
N PHE A 200 19.80 2.35 -6.40
CA PHE A 200 18.54 2.24 -5.68
C PHE A 200 18.32 3.46 -4.78
N GLY A 201 17.20 4.16 -4.98
CA GLY A 201 16.81 5.28 -4.15
C GLY A 201 15.51 5.02 -3.41
N LEU A 202 15.37 5.66 -2.25
CA LEU A 202 14.17 5.62 -1.43
C LEU A 202 13.77 7.03 -1.03
N PHE A 203 12.49 7.33 -1.20
CA PHE A 203 11.91 8.63 -0.92
C PHE A 203 10.66 8.51 -0.08
N LEU A 204 10.45 9.51 0.77
CA LEU A 204 9.26 9.76 1.55
C LEU A 204 8.49 10.92 0.90
N GLY A 205 7.24 10.66 0.52
CA GLY A 205 6.32 11.69 0.02
C GLY A 205 5.16 11.90 0.99
N MET A 206 4.60 13.11 0.98
CA MET A 206 3.35 13.43 1.67
C MET A 206 2.19 13.45 0.67
N GLN A 207 1.09 12.81 1.03
CA GLN A 207 -0.16 12.89 0.26
C GLN A 207 -0.73 14.30 0.40
N GLU A 208 -1.07 14.95 -0.71
CA GLU A 208 -1.61 16.31 -0.72
C GLU A 208 -2.98 16.37 -0.03
N LYS A 209 -3.00 16.75 1.26
CA LYS A 209 -4.23 17.12 1.97
C LYS A 209 -3.95 18.23 3.00
N GLY A 210 -4.11 19.48 2.57
CA GLY A 210 -4.28 20.65 3.44
C GLY A 210 -3.17 21.70 3.34
N SER A 211 -3.43 22.86 3.94
CA SER A 211 -2.52 24.01 4.00
C SER A 211 -1.49 23.92 5.14
N THR A 212 -1.46 22.81 5.88
CA THR A 212 -0.64 22.65 7.08
C THR A 212 0.71 22.08 6.71
N SER A 213 1.78 22.80 7.07
CA SER A 213 3.14 22.27 6.98
C SER A 213 3.44 21.37 8.17
N VAL A 214 4.18 20.29 7.94
CA VAL A 214 4.66 19.41 9.01
C VAL A 214 6.15 19.15 8.84
N THR A 215 6.92 19.37 9.89
CA THR A 215 8.35 19.04 9.91
C THR A 215 8.53 17.64 10.48
N VAL A 216 9.13 16.77 9.69
CA VAL A 216 9.32 15.37 10.04
C VAL A 216 10.81 15.07 10.01
N ASP A 217 11.33 14.55 11.12
CA ASP A 217 12.60 13.83 11.15
C ASP A 217 12.34 12.41 10.64
N TYR A 218 13.15 11.94 9.70
CA TYR A 218 12.99 10.61 9.12
C TYR A 218 14.32 9.86 9.03
N GLU A 219 14.24 8.55 9.23
CA GLU A 219 15.34 7.62 9.06
C GLU A 219 14.94 6.49 8.11
N PHE A 220 15.78 6.24 7.11
CA PHE A 220 15.72 5.03 6.30
C PHE A 220 16.77 4.03 6.76
N ALA A 221 16.35 2.79 6.95
CA ALA A 221 17.20 1.67 7.31
C ALA A 221 16.87 0.44 6.44
N ALA A 222 17.80 -0.50 6.35
CA ALA A 222 17.62 -1.75 5.64
C ALA A 222 18.30 -2.90 6.37
N ARG A 223 17.77 -4.12 6.24
CA ARG A 223 18.45 -5.31 6.76
C ARG A 223 19.65 -5.70 5.91
N THR A 224 20.65 -6.28 6.57
CA THR A 224 21.83 -6.86 5.91
C THR A 224 22.09 -8.28 6.43
N ARG A 225 22.54 -9.18 5.55
CA ARG A 225 22.79 -10.59 5.88
C ARG A 225 23.75 -10.87 7.05
N PRO A 226 24.71 -10.01 7.44
CA PRO A 226 25.59 -10.33 8.57
C PRO A 226 24.92 -10.34 9.95
N SER A 227 23.89 -9.50 10.18
CA SER A 227 23.21 -9.40 11.48
C SER A 227 21.70 -9.65 11.42
N GLY A 228 21.08 -9.48 10.26
CA GLY A 228 19.62 -9.47 10.12
C GLY A 228 18.94 -8.22 10.72
N ASP A 229 19.71 -7.36 11.38
CA ASP A 229 19.24 -6.11 11.99
C ASP A 229 19.07 -5.01 10.94
N PHE A 230 18.18 -4.06 11.25
CA PHE A 230 18.04 -2.85 10.45
C PHE A 230 19.24 -1.92 10.70
N VAL A 231 20.02 -1.69 9.65
CA VAL A 231 21.15 -0.75 9.65
C VAL A 231 20.70 0.57 9.03
N SER A 232 20.92 1.67 9.76
CA SER A 232 20.66 3.03 9.28
C SER A 232 21.40 3.31 7.98
N LYS A 233 20.69 3.85 6.98
CA LYS A 233 21.24 4.19 5.66
C LYS A 233 21.20 5.68 5.38
N TYR A 234 20.17 6.36 5.84
CA TYR A 234 20.03 7.79 5.65
C TYR A 234 19.15 8.39 6.74
N LYS A 235 19.50 9.58 7.22
CA LYS A 235 18.69 10.39 8.12
C LYS A 235 18.57 11.78 7.55
N GLY A 236 17.41 12.38 7.73
CA GLY A 236 17.18 13.76 7.33
C GLY A 236 15.96 14.31 8.04
N TYR A 237 15.70 15.59 7.80
CA TYR A 237 14.44 16.20 8.18
C TYR A 237 13.94 17.07 7.05
N TYR A 238 12.63 17.23 6.96
CA TYR A 238 12.04 18.09 5.95
C TYR A 238 10.70 18.64 6.41
N THR A 239 10.42 19.88 6.01
CA THR A 239 9.12 20.51 6.19
C THR A 239 8.27 20.26 4.96
N PHE A 240 7.31 19.34 5.08
CA PHE A 240 6.40 18.98 4.02
C PHE A 240 5.26 19.99 3.93
N THR A 241 5.03 20.53 2.73
CA THR A 241 3.94 21.47 2.40
C THR A 241 2.96 20.90 1.36
N GLY A 242 3.11 19.62 1.00
CA GLY A 242 2.38 18.95 -0.09
C GLY A 242 3.19 18.84 -1.38
N GLY A 243 2.88 17.84 -2.21
CA GLY A 243 3.36 17.73 -3.60
C GLY A 243 4.83 17.39 -3.83
N LYS A 244 5.63 17.21 -2.77
CA LYS A 244 7.06 16.88 -2.88
C LYS A 244 7.43 15.61 -2.10
N ALA A 245 8.35 14.84 -2.67
CA ALA A 245 9.01 13.72 -2.02
C ALA A 245 10.48 14.07 -1.76
N VAL A 246 11.00 13.61 -0.62
CA VAL A 246 12.38 13.79 -0.19
C VAL A 246 12.99 12.45 0.18
N GLY A 247 14.30 12.33 0.10
CA GLY A 247 14.98 11.08 0.40
C GLY A 247 16.36 11.03 -0.21
N TYR A 248 16.84 9.83 -0.48
CA TYR A 248 18.20 9.62 -0.91
C TYR A 248 18.26 8.81 -2.20
N ARG A 249 19.00 9.31 -3.19
CA ARG A 249 19.07 8.73 -4.55
C ARG A 249 19.80 7.39 -4.57
N ASN A 250 20.86 7.25 -3.77
CA ASN A 250 21.71 6.07 -3.69
C ASN A 250 21.73 5.51 -2.26
N LEU A 251 20.62 4.92 -1.81
CA LEU A 251 20.41 4.46 -0.43
C LEU A 251 21.51 3.50 0.06
N PHE A 252 22.06 2.68 -0.83
CA PHE A 252 23.04 1.65 -0.48
C PHE A 252 24.49 2.03 -0.79
N ALA A 253 24.73 3.23 -1.33
CA ALA A 253 26.04 3.69 -1.77
C ALA A 253 26.74 2.73 -2.78
N ILE A 254 25.97 2.01 -3.59
CA ILE A 254 26.50 1.07 -4.59
C ILE A 254 25.72 1.15 -5.92
N PRO A 255 26.35 0.80 -7.05
CA PRO A 255 25.67 0.71 -8.34
C PRO A 255 24.60 -0.38 -8.38
N TRP A 256 23.63 -0.20 -9.27
CA TRP A 256 22.50 -1.11 -9.49
C TRP A 256 22.92 -2.56 -9.81
N PRO A 257 23.93 -2.82 -10.67
CA PRO A 257 24.39 -4.19 -10.92
C PRO A 257 24.87 -4.89 -9.64
N SER A 258 25.66 -4.19 -8.82
CA SER A 258 26.14 -4.72 -7.53
C SER A 258 25.00 -4.89 -6.52
N PHE A 259 24.04 -3.96 -6.51
CA PHE A 259 22.86 -4.05 -5.67
C PHE A 259 22.01 -5.28 -6.01
N MET A 260 21.79 -5.55 -7.31
CA MET A 260 20.97 -6.65 -7.81
C MET A 260 21.71 -7.99 -7.96
N ALA A 261 23.02 -8.04 -7.69
CA ALA A 261 23.81 -9.27 -7.80
C ALA A 261 23.27 -10.39 -6.89
N ASP A 262 23.46 -11.65 -7.28
CA ASP A 262 22.92 -12.80 -6.55
C ASP A 262 23.48 -12.88 -5.12
N ASP A 263 24.76 -12.51 -4.96
CA ASP A 263 25.50 -12.44 -3.70
C ASP A 263 25.27 -11.14 -2.90
N SER A 264 24.41 -10.23 -3.38
CA SER A 264 24.09 -8.97 -2.70
C SER A 264 23.63 -9.20 -1.25
N LEU A 265 24.25 -8.51 -0.30
CA LEU A 265 23.99 -8.65 1.14
C LEU A 265 22.62 -8.09 1.58
N PHE A 266 21.90 -7.39 0.70
CA PHE A 266 20.64 -6.70 1.02
C PHE A 266 19.38 -7.55 0.80
N PHE A 267 19.47 -8.64 0.04
CA PHE A 267 18.34 -9.51 -0.25
C PHE A 267 18.35 -10.76 0.64
N ILE A 268 17.61 -10.76 1.74
CA ILE A 268 17.51 -11.92 2.64
C ILE A 268 16.38 -12.82 2.12
N ASP A 269 16.68 -14.07 1.79
CA ASP A 269 15.71 -15.00 1.16
C ASP A 269 15.00 -14.42 -0.07
N GLY A 270 15.72 -13.63 -0.86
CA GLY A 270 15.20 -12.97 -2.06
C GLY A 270 14.38 -11.70 -1.78
N VAL A 271 14.34 -11.21 -0.55
CA VAL A 271 13.56 -10.02 -0.15
C VAL A 271 14.47 -8.91 0.38
N LEU A 272 14.26 -7.71 -0.14
CA LEU A 272 14.80 -6.48 0.41
C LEU A 272 13.87 -5.98 1.52
N HIS A 273 14.40 -5.87 2.74
CA HIS A 273 13.65 -5.37 3.89
C HIS A 273 14.05 -3.92 4.20
N LEU A 274 13.11 -2.98 4.02
CA LEU A 274 13.28 -1.56 4.30
C LEU A 274 12.47 -1.13 5.51
N ARG A 275 12.99 -0.18 6.26
CA ARG A 275 12.29 0.51 7.36
C ARG A 275 12.40 2.01 7.15
N ALA A 276 11.29 2.70 7.28
CA ALA A 276 11.24 4.15 7.40
C ALA A 276 10.64 4.50 8.77
N GLU A 277 11.40 5.21 9.58
CA GLU A 277 10.96 5.72 10.86
C GLU A 277 10.77 7.23 10.74
N LEU A 278 9.62 7.72 11.17
CA LEU A 278 9.23 9.12 11.07
C LEU A 278 8.81 9.61 12.45
N THR A 279 9.30 10.79 12.82
CA THR A 279 8.96 11.47 14.06
C THR A 279 8.59 12.92 13.75
N ILE A 280 7.59 13.46 14.44
CA ILE A 280 7.31 14.89 14.34
C ILE A 280 8.39 15.66 15.08
N LYS A 281 9.04 16.57 14.37
CA LYS A 281 10.01 17.47 14.98
C LYS A 281 9.25 18.45 15.87
N GLN A 282 9.42 18.33 17.18
CA GLN A 282 8.93 19.33 18.12
C GLN A 282 9.83 20.56 17.97
N SER A 283 9.19 21.69 17.67
CA SER A 283 9.80 23.03 17.68
C SER A 283 10.16 23.46 19.09
#